data_AF-A0A2U3LV60-F1
#
_entry.id   AF-A0A2U3LV60-F1
#
_cell.length_a   1.000
_cell.length_b   1.000
_cell.length_c   1.000
_cell.angle_alpha   90.00
_cell.angle_beta   90.00
_cell.angle_gamma   90.00
#
_symmetry.space_group_name_H-M   'P 1'
#
loop_
_entity.id
_entity.type
_entity.pdbx_description
1 polymer ?
#
loop_
_entity_poly.entity_id
_entity_poly.type
_entity_poly.pdbx_seq_one_letter_code
_entity_poly.pdbx_strand_id
1 'polypeptide(L)'
;MKLDSMAEVEITTTASANYQYTIDYELFLDGSSIATITVEKQTDSQTATSRLFGEIPNMTWIDTPAAGSHTYEIRITVTGTNLTSAVALTRALNAIAFG
;
A
#
# COMPACT_ATOMS: atom_id res chain seq x y z
N MET A 1 0.21 17.58 -12.38
CA MET A 1 -0.35 16.26 -12.72
C MET A 1 -0.97 15.65 -11.47
N LYS A 2 -2.09 14.96 -11.61
CA LYS A 2 -2.72 14.17 -10.55
C LYS A 2 -2.48 12.69 -10.82
N LEU A 3 -2.07 11.96 -9.79
CA LEU A 3 -1.92 10.51 -9.81
C LEU A 3 -2.95 9.93 -8.85
N ASP A 4 -3.81 9.05 -9.36
CA ASP A 4 -4.80 8.32 -8.57
C ASP A 4 -4.52 6.83 -8.68
N SER A 5 -4.38 6.16 -7.54
CA SER A 5 -4.10 4.72 -7.51
C SER A 5 -5.03 3.97 -6.58
N MET A 6 -5.30 2.73 -6.97
CA MET A 6 -5.92 1.71 -6.14
C MET A 6 -4.99 0.51 -6.10
N ALA A 7 -4.63 0.09 -4.89
CA ALA A 7 -3.93 -1.16 -4.66
C ALA A 7 -4.58 -1.87 -3.47
N GLU A 8 -5.11 -3.06 -3.73
CA GLU A 8 -5.64 -3.93 -2.69
C GLU A 8 -4.53 -4.85 -2.19
N VAL A 9 -4.34 -4.86 -0.87
CA VAL A 9 -3.42 -5.78 -0.20
C VAL A 9 -4.24 -6.71 0.67
N GLU A 10 -4.21 -7.99 0.33
CA GLU A 10 -4.80 -9.05 1.14
C GLU A 10 -3.76 -9.56 2.16
N ILE A 11 -4.12 -9.55 3.44
CA ILE A 11 -3.28 -10.03 4.53
C ILE A 11 -3.97 -11.20 5.22
N THR A 12 -3.27 -12.33 5.33
CA THR A 12 -3.71 -13.46 6.15
C THR A 12 -2.88 -13.55 7.42
N THR A 13 -3.53 -13.65 8.57
CA THR A 13 -2.86 -13.85 9.86
C THR A 13 -2.72 -15.32 10.21
N THR A 14 -1.73 -15.64 11.04
CA THR A 14 -1.71 -16.90 11.78
C THR A 14 -2.87 -16.94 12.78
N ALA A 15 -3.15 -18.12 13.36
CA ALA A 15 -4.08 -18.25 14.47
C ALA A 15 -3.44 -17.75 15.79
N SER A 16 -3.35 -16.42 15.93
CA SER A 16 -2.79 -15.74 17.10
C SER A 16 -3.83 -14.83 17.75
N ALA A 17 -3.73 -14.65 19.07
CA ALA A 17 -4.54 -13.68 19.81
C ALA A 17 -4.17 -12.23 19.47
N ASN A 18 -2.92 -12.01 19.03
CA ASN A 18 -2.37 -10.70 18.70
C ASN A 18 -1.77 -10.72 17.29
N TYR A 19 -1.99 -9.66 16.53
CA TYR A 19 -1.35 -9.46 15.23
C TYR A 19 -1.14 -7.97 15.00
N GLN A 20 -0.09 -7.63 14.27
CA GLN A 20 0.16 -6.28 13.82
C GLN A 20 0.73 -6.31 12.40
N TYR A 21 0.38 -5.29 11.63
CA TYR A 21 1.01 -5.05 10.34
C TYR A 21 1.06 -3.56 10.02
N THR A 22 2.07 -3.21 9.25
CA THR A 22 2.25 -1.92 8.59
C THR A 22 2.36 -2.17 7.10
N ILE A 23 1.61 -1.43 6.31
CA ILE A 23 1.69 -1.41 4.85
C ILE A 23 2.16 -0.03 4.43
N ASP A 24 3.31 0.04 3.77
CA ASP A 24 3.81 1.24 3.13
C ASP A 24 3.55 1.17 1.63
N TYR A 25 2.80 2.16 1.12
CA TYR A 25 2.58 2.40 -0.29
C TYR A 25 3.43 3.61 -0.71
N GLU A 26 4.56 3.33 -1.34
CA GLU A 26 5.52 4.35 -1.75
C GLU A 26 5.36 4.68 -3.23
N LEU A 27 5.17 5.97 -3.53
CA LEU A 27 5.22 6.49 -4.90
C LEU A 27 6.67 6.78 -5.27
N PHE A 28 7.13 6.16 -6.35
CA PHE A 28 8.44 6.38 -6.94
C PHE A 28 8.31 7.16 -8.26
N LEU A 29 9.20 8.13 -8.47
CA LEU A 29 9.42 8.84 -9.72
C LEU A 29 10.86 8.57 -10.17
N ASP A 30 11.02 7.94 -11.34
CA ASP A 30 12.31 7.58 -11.94
C ASP A 30 13.27 6.88 -10.96
N GLY A 31 12.70 6.00 -10.12
CA GLY A 31 13.44 5.23 -9.11
C GLY A 31 13.71 5.94 -7.79
N SER A 32 13.31 7.22 -7.62
CA SER A 32 13.35 7.92 -6.33
C SER A 32 11.98 7.86 -5.63
N SER A 33 11.95 7.53 -4.35
CA SER A 33 10.73 7.67 -3.53
C SER A 33 10.42 9.15 -3.36
N ILE A 34 9.16 9.54 -3.63
CA ILE A 34 8.70 10.93 -3.55
C ILE A 34 7.50 11.11 -2.60
N ALA A 35 6.83 10.03 -2.23
CA ALA A 35 5.78 10.05 -1.22
C ALA A 35 5.55 8.64 -0.64
N THR A 36 5.04 8.59 0.59
CA THR A 36 4.64 7.34 1.26
C THR A 36 3.27 7.52 1.89
N ILE A 37 2.40 6.53 1.73
CA ILE A 37 1.16 6.37 2.48
C ILE A 37 1.30 5.12 3.34
N THR A 38 1.10 5.27 4.64
CA THR A 38 1.24 4.17 5.60
C THR A 38 -0.11 3.78 6.17
N VAL A 39 -0.42 2.48 6.16
CA VAL A 39 -1.57 1.88 6.83
C VAL A 39 -1.06 0.99 7.95
N GLU A 40 -1.48 1.27 9.18
CA GLU A 40 -1.08 0.49 10.35
C GLU A 40 -2.29 -0.17 11.00
N LYS A 41 -2.09 -1.40 11.46
CA LYS A 41 -3.06 -2.10 12.29
C LYS A 41 -2.35 -2.82 13.41
N GLN A 42 -2.81 -2.55 14.63
CA GLN A 42 -2.44 -3.30 15.81
C GLN A 42 -3.71 -3.88 16.42
N THR A 43 -3.65 -5.14 16.82
CA THR A 43 -4.74 -5.78 17.54
C THR A 43 -4.18 -6.72 18.59
N ASP A 44 -4.66 -6.54 19.81
CA ASP A 44 -4.27 -7.30 20.99
C ASP A 44 -5.49 -7.96 21.63
N SER A 45 -5.27 -9.12 22.24
CA SER A 45 -6.23 -9.85 23.07
C SER A 45 -7.52 -10.29 22.36
N GLN A 46 -7.41 -10.72 21.10
CA GLN A 46 -8.51 -11.35 20.38
C GLN A 46 -8.51 -12.87 20.56
N THR A 47 -9.61 -13.53 20.17
CA THR A 47 -9.61 -14.99 20.02
C THR A 47 -8.55 -15.42 19.01
N ALA A 48 -7.77 -16.46 19.35
CA ALA A 48 -6.72 -17.01 18.49
C ALA A 48 -7.31 -17.76 17.29
N THR A 49 -7.65 -17.01 16.23
CA THR A 49 -8.17 -17.53 14.96
C THR A 49 -7.44 -16.85 13.81
N SER A 50 -7.20 -17.58 12.73
CA SER A 50 -6.71 -16.98 11.48
C SER A 50 -7.76 -16.03 10.91
N ARG A 51 -7.32 -14.92 10.33
CA ARG A 51 -8.16 -13.87 9.75
C ARG A 51 -7.63 -13.45 8.40
N LEU A 52 -8.54 -13.00 7.55
CA LEU A 52 -8.26 -12.43 6.24
C LEU A 52 -8.69 -10.96 6.24
N PHE A 53 -7.81 -10.07 5.82
CA PHE A 53 -8.07 -8.64 5.69
C PHE A 53 -7.81 -8.19 4.26
N GLY A 54 -8.65 -7.29 3.74
CA GLY A 54 -8.39 -6.54 2.52
C GLY A 54 -8.18 -5.07 2.86
N GLU A 55 -6.99 -4.55 2.59
CA GLU A 55 -6.64 -3.15 2.78
C GLU A 55 -6.61 -2.43 1.43
N ILE A 56 -7.46 -1.42 1.28
CA ILE A 56 -7.66 -0.68 0.02
C ILE A 56 -7.67 0.83 0.32
N PRO A 57 -6.51 1.43 0.61
CA PRO A 57 -6.45 2.87 0.86
C PRO A 57 -6.74 3.65 -0.42
N ASN A 58 -7.37 4.82 -0.27
CA ASN A 58 -7.45 5.80 -1.36
C ASN A 58 -6.09 6.50 -1.48
N MET A 59 -5.43 6.35 -2.63
CA MET A 59 -4.13 6.96 -2.87
C MET A 59 -4.22 8.00 -3.98
N THR A 60 -4.01 9.27 -3.61
CA THR A 60 -3.99 10.39 -4.55
C THR A 60 -2.77 11.25 -4.27
N TRP A 61 -1.99 11.53 -5.31
CA TRP A 61 -0.84 12.43 -5.26
C TRP A 61 -0.97 13.55 -6.30
N ILE A 62 -0.39 14.70 -5.98
CA ILE A 62 -0.20 15.80 -6.92
C ILE A 62 1.30 15.95 -7.13
N ASP A 63 1.73 15.93 -8.38
CA ASP A 63 3.13 16.08 -8.76
C ASP A 63 3.30 17.06 -9.92
N THR A 64 4.48 17.67 -10.01
CA THR A 64 4.91 18.60 -11.05
C THR A 64 6.28 18.18 -11.59
N PRO A 65 6.35 17.04 -12.32
CA PRO A 65 7.63 16.61 -12.88
C PRO A 65 8.12 17.60 -13.92
N ALA A 66 9.42 17.54 -14.21
CA ALA A 66 10.02 18.31 -15.29
C ALA A 66 9.41 17.92 -16.65
N ALA A 67 9.68 18.74 -17.67
CA ALA A 67 9.31 18.38 -19.03
C ALA A 67 10.11 17.14 -19.47
N GLY A 68 9.42 16.11 -19.94
CA GLY A 68 10.06 14.87 -20.37
C GLY A 68 9.15 13.66 -20.22
N SER A 69 9.76 12.48 -20.46
CA SER A 69 9.14 11.20 -20.13
C SER A 69 9.63 10.77 -18.75
N HIS A 70 8.68 10.37 -17.91
CA HIS A 70 8.91 9.99 -16.53
C HIS A 70 8.18 8.67 -16.25
N THR A 71 8.77 7.83 -15.40
CA THR A 71 8.18 6.57 -14.95
C THR A 71 7.74 6.70 -13.51
N TYR A 72 6.46 6.44 -13.26
CA TYR A 72 5.92 6.30 -11.91
C TYR A 72 5.76 4.82 -11.55
N GLU A 73 6.16 4.45 -10.35
CA GLU A 73 5.96 3.12 -9.79
C GLU A 73 5.34 3.25 -8.39
N ILE A 74 4.53 2.27 -7.99
CA ILE A 74 4.11 2.12 -6.60
C ILE A 74 4.77 0.88 -6.06
N ARG A 75 5.52 1.03 -4.96
CA ARG A 75 6.13 -0.09 -4.25
C ARG A 75 5.37 -0.29 -2.95
N ILE A 76 4.95 -1.53 -2.70
CA ILE A 76 4.15 -1.89 -1.54
C ILE A 76 5.00 -2.80 -0.65
N THR A 77 5.23 -2.36 0.57
CA THR A 77 5.98 -3.12 1.58
C THR A 77 5.06 -3.45 2.73
N VAL A 78 4.94 -4.73 3.06
CA VAL A 78 4.16 -5.19 4.24
C VAL A 78 5.14 -5.74 5.26
N THR A 79 5.10 -5.18 6.47
CA THR A 79 5.85 -5.68 7.63
C THR A 79 4.88 -5.99 8.76
N GLY A 80 5.24 -6.91 9.66
CA GLY A 80 4.36 -7.26 10.77
C GLY A 80 4.74 -8.56 11.47
N THR A 81 3.89 -8.98 12.39
CA THR A 81 4.03 -10.24 13.13
C THR A 81 2.78 -11.08 13.01
N ASN A 82 2.91 -12.40 13.16
CA ASN A 82 1.80 -13.33 13.09
C ASN A 82 1.03 -13.25 11.76
N LEU A 83 1.76 -13.01 10.66
CA LEU A 83 1.24 -13.02 9.29
C LEU A 83 1.70 -14.29 8.58
N THR A 84 0.83 -14.90 7.79
CA THR A 84 1.19 -16.03 6.91
C THR A 84 1.45 -15.58 5.49
N SER A 85 0.75 -14.54 5.03
CA SER A 85 0.87 -14.02 3.68
C SER A 85 0.42 -12.57 3.60
N ALA A 86 1.00 -11.87 2.63
CA ALA A 86 0.56 -10.56 2.16
C ALA A 86 0.65 -10.55 0.63
N VAL A 87 -0.46 -10.28 -0.06
CA VAL A 87 -0.54 -10.35 -1.52
C VAL A 87 -1.24 -9.11 -2.06
N ALA A 88 -0.58 -8.40 -2.99
CA ALA A 88 -1.22 -7.32 -3.73
C ALA A 88 -2.08 -7.89 -4.87
N LEU A 89 -3.40 -7.71 -4.78
CA LEU A 89 -4.40 -8.21 -5.72
C LEU A 89 -4.65 -7.17 -6.82
N THR A 90 -5.67 -6.33 -6.65
CA THR A 90 -6.04 -5.30 -7.62
C THR A 90 -4.99 -4.21 -7.66
N ARG A 91 -4.59 -3.77 -8.87
CA ARG A 91 -3.56 -2.74 -9.08
C ARG A 91 -3.97 -1.81 -10.22
N ALA A 92 -4.11 -0.53 -9.92
CA ALA A 92 -4.36 0.51 -10.91
C ALA A 92 -3.59 1.78 -10.56
N LEU A 93 -3.02 2.44 -11.57
CA LEU A 93 -2.41 3.75 -11.47
C LEU A 93 -2.86 4.59 -12.66
N ASN A 94 -3.56 5.68 -12.37
CA ASN A 94 -4.08 6.62 -13.35
C ASN A 94 -3.35 7.95 -13.20
N ALA A 95 -2.93 8.54 -14.32
CA ALA A 95 -2.29 9.83 -14.37
C ALA A 95 -3.14 10.82 -15.18
N ILE A 96 -3.35 12.01 -14.64
CA ILE A 96 -4.07 13.11 -15.28
C ILE A 96 -3.15 14.33 -15.31
N ALA A 97 -2.71 14.71 -16.51
CA ALA A 97 -2.00 15.97 -16.70
C ALA A 97 -3.01 17.12 -16.81
N PHE A 98 -2.75 18.23 -16.12
CA PHE A 98 -3.51 19.47 -16.27
C PHE A 98 -2.75 20.37 -17.23
N GLY A 99 -3.43 20.86 -18.27
CA GLY A 99 -2.92 21.83 -19.24
C GLY A 99 -3.46 23.23 -19.00
#